data_AF-A0A166E6S1-F1
#
_entry.id   AF-A0A166E6S1-F1
#
_cell.length_a   1.000
_cell.length_b   1.000
_cell.length_c   1.000
_cell.angle_alpha   90.00
_cell.angle_beta   90.00
_cell.angle_gamma   90.00
#
_symmetry.space_group_name_H-M   'P 1'
#
loop_
_entity.id
_entity.type
_entity.pdbx_description
1 polymer ?
#
loop_
_entity_poly.entity_id
_entity_poly.type
_entity_poly.pdbx_seq_one_letter_code
_entity_poly.pdbx_strand_id
1 'polypeptide(L)' 'MPDEVRVDNYHGFLHIHLSLNGDKIPIKNNNRDEVFIIIRNHIIKNKDIIKKELLEELL' A
#
# COMPACT_ATOMS: atom_id res chain seq x y z
N MET A 1 -12.84 6.10 4.92
CA MET A 1 -11.67 5.33 5.43
C MET A 1 -10.67 6.36 5.90
N PRO A 2 -10.16 6.30 7.14
CA PRO A 2 -9.17 7.25 7.60
C PRO A 2 -7.88 7.03 6.81
N ASP A 3 -7.38 8.10 6.23
CA ASP A 3 -6.32 8.22 5.23
C ASP A 3 -6.49 7.37 3.96
N GLU A 4 -6.53 8.08 2.84
CA GLU A 4 -6.91 7.71 1.47
C GLU A 4 -5.97 6.71 0.78
N VAL A 5 -5.52 5.67 1.50
CA VAL A 5 -4.62 4.65 0.97
C VAL A 5 -5.44 3.55 0.31
N ARG A 6 -5.21 3.32 -0.99
CA ARG A 6 -5.91 2.31 -1.79
C ARG A 6 -4.91 1.44 -2.54
N VAL A 7 -5.01 0.13 -2.36
CA VAL A 7 -4.32 -0.85 -3.22
C VAL A 7 -5.26 -1.25 -4.35
N ASP A 8 -4.78 -1.15 -5.58
CA ASP A 8 -5.54 -1.55 -6.77
C ASP A 8 -4.65 -2.35 -7.74
N ASN A 9 -5.28 -3.16 -8.57
CA ASN A 9 -4.65 -3.92 -9.66
C ASN A 9 -5.31 -3.66 -11.02
N TYR A 10 -6.13 -2.61 -11.15
CA TYR A 10 -6.92 -2.26 -12.34
C TYR A 10 -6.11 -2.15 -13.65
N HIS A 11 -4.81 -1.85 -13.57
CA HIS A 11 -3.94 -1.68 -14.74
C HIS A 11 -3.11 -2.94 -15.08
N GLY A 12 -3.43 -4.10 -14.52
CA GLY A 12 -2.69 -5.35 -14.77
C GLY A 12 -1.43 -5.52 -13.90
N PHE A 13 -1.13 -4.55 -13.03
CA PHE A 13 -0.10 -4.64 -12.00
C PHE A 13 -0.60 -4.04 -10.69
N LEU A 14 -0.12 -4.59 -9.57
CA LEU A 14 -0.42 -4.09 -8.24
C LEU A 14 0.24 -2.72 -8.02
N HIS A 15 -0.56 -1.75 -7.60
CA HIS A 15 -0.09 -0.43 -7.24
C HIS A 15 -0.85 0.11 -6.04
N ILE A 16 -0.20 0.99 -5.29
CA ILE A 16 -0.78 1.68 -4.15
C ILE A 16 -0.95 3.16 -4.47
N HIS A 17 -2.10 3.70 -4.08
CA HIS A 17 -2.39 5.12 -4.02
C HIS A 17 -2.22 5.54 -2.57
N LEU A 18 -1.37 6.52 -2.28
CA LEU A 18 -1.18 7.08 -0.93
C LEU A 18 -2.10 8.29 -0.65
N SER A 19 -2.83 8.74 -1.67
CA SER A 19 -3.90 9.73 -1.60
C SER A 19 -4.91 9.51 -2.73
N LEU A 20 -6.14 10.04 -2.59
CA LEU A 20 -7.23 9.83 -3.56
C LEU A 20 -6.90 10.31 -4.99
N ASN A 21 -6.03 11.33 -5.10
CA ASN A 21 -5.53 11.91 -6.35
C ASN A 21 -3.99 11.81 -6.48
N GLY A 22 -3.36 10.91 -5.73
CA GLY A 22 -1.90 10.78 -5.68
C GLY A 22 -1.32 9.99 -6.84
N ASP A 23 0.01 10.03 -6.93
CA ASP A 23 0.75 9.18 -7.86
C ASP A 23 0.52 7.70 -7.56
N LYS A 24 0.39 6.91 -8.63
CA LYS A 24 0.31 5.46 -8.57
C LYS A 24 1.71 4.92 -8.35
N ILE A 25 1.94 4.29 -7.21
CA ILE A 25 3.26 3.75 -6.90
C ILE A 25 3.19 2.25 -7.16
N PRO A 26 3.95 1.74 -8.15
CA PRO A 26 3.94 0.32 -8.47
C PRO A 26 4.51 -0.46 -7.28
N ILE A 27 3.80 -1.50 -6.87
CA ILE A 27 4.28 -2.41 -5.84
C ILE A 27 5.15 -3.45 -6.55
N LYS A 28 6.40 -3.60 -6.10
CA LYS A 28 7.33 -4.57 -6.70
C LYS A 28 6.80 -6.00 -6.60
N ASN A 29 6.03 -6.25 -5.56
CA ASN A 29 5.47 -7.55 -5.27
C ASN A 29 4.12 -7.74 -5.99
N ASN A 30 4.07 -8.65 -6.94
CA ASN A 30 2.85 -8.92 -7.72
C ASN A 30 1.90 -9.89 -7.00
N ASN A 31 2.22 -10.28 -5.75
CA ASN A 31 1.39 -11.14 -4.93
C ASN A 31 0.50 -10.34 -3.98
N ARG A 32 -0.83 -10.43 -4.19
CA ARG A 32 -1.83 -9.68 -3.41
C ARG A 32 -1.82 -10.01 -1.93
N ASP A 33 -1.65 -11.29 -1.60
CA ASP A 33 -1.65 -11.76 -0.21
C ASP A 33 -0.47 -11.21 0.58
N GLU A 34 0.71 -11.16 -0.04
CA GLU A 34 1.91 -10.58 0.58
C GLU A 34 1.75 -9.08 0.83
N VAL A 35 1.18 -8.35 -0.13
CA VAL A 35 0.87 -6.92 0.04
C VAL A 35 -0.09 -6.68 1.20
N PHE A 36 -1.14 -7.50 1.32
CA PHE A 36 -2.08 -7.42 2.45
C PHE A 36 -1.40 -7.73 3.78
N ILE A 37 -0.50 -8.70 3.83
CA ILE A 37 0.27 -9.03 5.03
C ILE A 37 1.16 -7.86 5.44
N ILE A 38 1.87 -7.23 4.49
CA ILE A 38 2.72 -6.05 4.74
C ILE A 38 1.88 -4.91 5.33
N ILE A 39 0.78 -4.55 4.67
CA ILE A 39 -0.12 -3.47 5.14
C ILE A 39 -0.67 -3.77 6.53
N ARG A 40 -1.09 -5.01 6.77
CA ARG A 40 -1.61 -5.44 8.07
C ARG A 40 -0.54 -5.34 9.16
N ASN A 41 0.67 -5.83 8.88
CA ASN A 41 1.79 -5.77 9.81
C ASN A 41 2.18 -4.31 10.12
N HIS A 42 2.17 -3.46 9.11
CA HIS A 42 2.41 -2.02 9.25
C HIS A 42 1.42 -1.38 10.22
N ILE A 43 0.12 -1.60 10.00
CA ILE A 43 -0.95 -1.06 10.87
C ILE A 43 -0.82 -1.60 12.29
N ILE A 44 -0.51 -2.89 12.46
CA ILE A 44 -0.33 -3.49 13.79
C ILE A 44 0.86 -2.86 14.52
N LYS A 45 1.98 -2.68 13.81
CA LYS A 45 3.23 -2.15 14.36
C LYS A 45 3.12 -0.67 14.73
N ASN A 46 2.52 0.13 13.85
CA ASN A 46 2.51 1.58 13.95
C ASN A 46 1.21 2.17 14.52
N LYS A 47 0.17 1.34 14.70
CA LYS A 47 -1.20 1.73 15.11
C LYS A 47 -1.89 2.73 14.16
N ASP A 48 -1.24 3.07 13.05
CA ASP A 48 -1.73 3.96 12.00
C ASP A 48 -0.94 3.69 10.69
N ILE A 49 -1.42 4.23 9.56
CA ILE A 49 -0.76 4.10 8.25
C ILE A 49 0.27 5.24 8.07
N ILE A 50 1.52 4.95 8.44
CA ILE A 50 2.66 5.81 8.12
C ILE A 50 3.03 5.61 6.64
N LYS A 51 2.62 6.55 5.78
CA LYS A 51 2.76 6.46 4.30
C LYS A 51 4.19 6.19 3.84
N LYS A 52 5.18 6.86 4.46
CA LYS A 52 6.59 6.74 4.08
C LYS A 52 7.16 5.34 4.35
N GLU A 53 6.91 4.82 5.55
CA GLU A 53 7.33 3.48 5.94
C GLU A 53 6.62 2.41 5.12
N LEU A 54 5.30 2.55 4.91
CA LEU A 54 4.54 1.60 4.10
C LEU A 54 5.08 1.50 2.67
N LEU A 55 5.52 2.63 2.11
CA LEU A 55 6.14 2.67 0.79
C LEU A 55 7.49 1.94 0.75
N GLU A 56 8.32 2.12 1.78
CA GLU A 56 9.59 1.40 1.91
C GLU A 56 9.38 -0.11 2.09
N GLU A 57 8.30 -0.53 2.74
CA GLU A 57 7.97 -1.95 2.91
C GLU A 57 7.39 -2.60 1.64
N LEU A 58 6.88 -1.81 0.69
CA LEU A 58 6.24 -2.29 -0.55
C LEU A 58 7.16 -2.23 -1.80
N LEU A 59 8.32 -1.57 -1.71
CA LEU A 59 9.34 -1.43 -2.78
C LEU A 59 10.49 -2.43 -2.61
#